data_AF-A0A3B1ACQ3-F1
#
_entry.id   AF-A0A3B1ACQ3-F1
#
_cell.length_a   1.000
_cell.length_b   1.000
_cell.length_c   1.000
_cell.angle_alpha   90.00
_cell.angle_beta   90.00
_cell.angle_gamma   90.00
#
_symmetry.space_group_name_H-M   'P 1'
#
loop_
_entity.id
_entity.type
_entity.pdbx_description
1 polymer ?
#
loop_
_entity_poly.entity_id
_entity_poly.type
_entity_poly.pdbx_seq_one_letter_code
_entity_poly.pdbx_strand_id
1 'polypeptide(L)'
;MSQVLQCADRQLDLTCPQVMGILNVTPDSFSDGGLFVSVDAALMRARQMVAEGAAIIDVGGESTRPGATAVSAQEELDRVVPVVEAIVRELPVIVSVDTSKAKVMSEAVALGAGLINDVRALRGPGALQAVSNAGVPVCLMHMAGDDPRFMQED
;
A
#
# COMPACT_ATOMS: atom_id res chain seq x y z
N MET A 1 -15.77 -12.69 18.66
CA MET A 1 -15.49 -12.23 17.28
C MET A 1 -14.20 -12.90 16.85
N SER A 2 -14.10 -13.34 15.59
CA SER A 2 -12.82 -13.82 15.06
C SER A 2 -11.80 -12.69 15.15
N GLN A 3 -10.63 -12.94 15.74
CA GLN A 3 -9.50 -12.01 15.73
C GLN A 3 -8.64 -12.19 14.46
N VAL A 4 -9.13 -12.95 13.48
CA VAL A 4 -8.44 -13.19 12.21
C VAL A 4 -9.06 -12.33 11.11
N LEU A 5 -8.24 -11.50 10.45
CA LEU A 5 -8.62 -10.82 9.21
C LEU A 5 -8.28 -11.69 8.01
N GLN A 6 -9.24 -11.88 7.11
CA GLN A 6 -8.99 -12.53 5.81
C GLN A 6 -8.47 -11.46 4.83
N CYS A 7 -7.23 -11.61 4.37
CA CYS A 7 -6.55 -10.70 3.46
C CYS A 7 -6.24 -11.44 2.15
N ALA A 8 -7.13 -11.33 1.17
CA ALA A 8 -7.12 -12.16 -0.05
C ALA A 8 -7.06 -13.67 0.28
N ASP A 9 -6.01 -14.37 -0.11
CA ASP A 9 -5.78 -15.80 0.16
C ASP A 9 -5.07 -16.07 1.50
N ARG A 10 -4.76 -15.01 2.27
CA ARG A 10 -4.01 -15.08 3.54
C ARG A 10 -4.84 -14.66 4.74
N GLN A 11 -4.35 -15.00 5.93
CA GLN A 11 -4.98 -14.67 7.20
C GLN A 11 -4.00 -13.93 8.11
N LEU A 12 -4.49 -12.87 8.75
CA LEU A 12 -3.76 -12.08 9.73
C LEU A 12 -4.37 -12.30 11.12
N ASP A 13 -3.61 -12.93 12.01
CA ASP A 13 -4.02 -13.16 13.40
C ASP A 13 -3.75 -11.92 14.27
N LEU A 14 -4.79 -11.27 14.74
CA LEU A 14 -4.71 -10.08 15.59
C LEU A 14 -4.74 -10.39 17.09
N THR A 15 -4.55 -11.65 17.50
CA THR A 15 -4.37 -12.03 18.92
C THR A 15 -3.06 -11.49 19.50
N CYS A 16 -2.11 -11.12 18.64
CA CYS A 16 -0.88 -10.43 19.00
C CYS A 16 -0.59 -9.25 18.06
N PRO A 17 0.27 -8.29 18.46
CA PRO A 17 0.68 -7.21 17.58
C PRO A 17 1.34 -7.73 16.30
N GLN A 18 0.92 -7.19 15.17
CA GLN A 18 1.45 -7.53 13.85
C GLN A 18 2.27 -6.36 13.31
N VAL A 19 3.38 -6.67 12.64
CA VAL A 19 4.27 -5.67 12.06
C VAL A 19 3.97 -5.50 10.57
N MET A 20 3.72 -4.25 10.17
CA MET A 20 3.56 -3.82 8.78
C MET A 20 4.85 -3.10 8.34
N GLY A 21 5.58 -3.68 7.39
CA GLY A 21 6.77 -3.09 6.79
C GLY A 21 6.41 -2.10 5.70
N ILE A 22 6.93 -0.87 5.78
CA ILE A 22 6.64 0.21 4.82
C ILE A 22 7.60 0.12 3.63
N LEU A 23 7.07 -0.07 2.43
CA LEU A 23 7.80 -0.11 1.18
C LEU A 23 7.36 1.03 0.24
N ASN A 24 8.03 2.17 0.36
CA ASN A 24 7.79 3.31 -0.52
C ASN A 24 8.47 3.09 -1.88
N VAL A 25 7.69 3.05 -2.95
CA VAL A 25 8.17 2.90 -4.33
C VAL A 25 8.23 4.25 -5.05
N THR A 26 8.78 5.25 -4.37
CA THR A 26 9.01 6.61 -4.90
C THR A 26 10.47 6.80 -5.31
N PRO A 27 10.77 7.63 -6.34
CA PRO A 27 12.13 7.88 -6.81
C PRO A 27 13.11 8.33 -5.71
N ASP A 28 12.62 9.10 -4.74
CA ASP A 28 13.45 9.64 -3.65
C ASP A 28 13.83 8.60 -2.58
N SER A 29 13.20 7.41 -2.61
CA SER A 29 13.40 6.37 -1.59
C SER A 29 14.60 5.46 -1.87
N PHE A 30 15.09 5.43 -3.11
CA PHE A 30 16.23 4.61 -3.54
C PHE A 30 17.20 5.52 -4.30
N SER A 31 18.31 5.86 -3.65
CA SER A 31 19.22 6.97 -3.98
C SER A 31 20.04 6.85 -5.28
N ASP A 32 19.48 6.32 -6.38
CA ASP A 32 20.18 6.13 -7.66
C ASP A 32 19.64 7.02 -8.81
N GLY A 33 18.74 7.97 -8.54
CA GLY A 33 18.34 9.01 -9.51
C GLY A 33 17.53 8.54 -10.72
N GLY A 34 16.93 7.34 -10.66
CA GLY A 34 16.00 6.84 -11.68
C GLY A 34 14.59 7.42 -11.54
N LEU A 35 13.84 7.47 -12.65
CA LEU A 35 12.42 7.86 -12.66
C LEU A 35 11.50 6.83 -11.96
N PHE A 36 12.00 5.61 -11.75
CA PHE A 36 11.29 4.50 -11.12
C PHE A 36 12.23 3.73 -10.18
N VAL A 37 11.67 3.20 -9.11
CA VAL A 37 12.36 2.19 -8.27
C VAL A 37 12.45 0.90 -9.06
N SER A 38 13.63 0.27 -9.07
CA SER A 38 13.78 -1.07 -9.65
C SER A 38 12.89 -2.06 -8.90
N VAL A 39 12.04 -2.80 -9.63
CA VAL A 39 11.20 -3.86 -9.06
C VAL A 39 12.03 -4.86 -8.27
N ASP A 40 13.22 -5.20 -8.77
CA ASP A 40 14.15 -6.11 -8.08
C ASP A 40 14.62 -5.54 -6.74
N ALA A 41 14.91 -4.23 -6.69
CA ALA A 41 15.31 -3.57 -5.44
C ALA A 41 14.17 -3.53 -4.42
N ALA A 42 12.96 -3.21 -4.87
CA ALA A 42 11.77 -3.23 -4.02
C ALA A 42 11.48 -4.64 -3.48
N LEU A 43 11.59 -5.67 -4.34
CA LEU A 43 11.40 -7.07 -3.96
C LEU A 43 12.48 -7.56 -3.00
N MET A 44 13.75 -7.20 -3.21
CA MET A 44 14.82 -7.51 -2.27
C MET A 44 14.55 -6.89 -0.90
N ARG A 45 14.08 -5.64 -0.85
CA ARG A 45 13.73 -4.98 0.41
C ARG A 45 12.53 -5.63 1.09
N ALA A 46 11.50 -5.99 0.33
CA ALA A 46 10.35 -6.74 0.84
C ALA A 46 10.79 -8.10 1.42
N ARG A 47 11.66 -8.83 0.72
CA ARG A 47 12.22 -10.11 1.21
C ARG A 47 12.95 -9.93 2.53
N GLN A 48 13.71 -8.85 2.67
CA GLN A 48 14.38 -8.53 3.92
C GLN A 48 13.38 -8.26 5.05
N MET A 49 12.35 -7.45 4.82
CA MET A 49 11.31 -7.17 5.82
C MET A 49 10.59 -8.46 6.26
N VAL A 50 10.28 -9.36 5.32
CA VAL A 50 9.69 -10.67 5.63
C VAL A 50 10.64 -11.51 6.49
N ALA A 51 11.93 -11.55 6.18
CA ALA A 51 12.92 -12.24 6.99
C ALA A 51 13.10 -11.62 8.39
N GLU A 52 12.85 -10.31 8.53
CA GLU A 52 12.84 -9.57 9.80
C GLU A 52 11.54 -9.76 10.59
N GLY A 53 10.53 -10.46 10.02
CA GLY A 53 9.29 -10.82 10.71
C GLY A 53 8.07 -9.94 10.39
N ALA A 54 8.13 -9.13 9.32
CA ALA A 54 6.95 -8.38 8.86
C ALA A 54 5.84 -9.34 8.40
N ALA A 55 4.64 -9.17 8.95
CA ALA A 55 3.44 -9.93 8.57
C ALA A 55 2.73 -9.30 7.36
N ILE A 56 2.93 -8.00 7.15
CA ILE A 56 2.35 -7.21 6.07
C ILE A 56 3.46 -6.38 5.43
N ILE A 57 3.44 -6.24 4.11
CA ILE A 57 4.21 -5.22 3.38
C ILE A 57 3.23 -4.20 2.82
N ASP A 58 3.40 -2.93 3.18
CA ASP A 58 2.58 -1.81 2.72
C ASP A 58 3.29 -1.07 1.60
N VAL A 59 2.75 -1.17 0.38
CA VAL A 59 3.37 -0.65 -0.84
C VAL A 59 2.71 0.67 -1.22
N GLY A 60 3.48 1.76 -1.20
CA GLY A 60 3.00 3.11 -1.51
C GLY A 60 3.78 3.77 -2.64
N GLY A 61 3.09 4.23 -3.70
CA GLY A 61 3.69 4.89 -4.87
C GLY A 61 3.63 6.42 -4.87
N GLU A 62 2.93 6.99 -3.89
CA GLU A 62 2.75 8.43 -3.69
C GLU A 62 3.27 8.83 -2.31
N SER A 63 4.06 9.91 -2.26
CA SER A 63 4.51 10.47 -0.98
C SER A 63 3.37 11.25 -0.34
N THR A 64 3.03 10.92 0.90
CA THR A 64 2.06 11.66 1.72
C THR A 64 2.73 12.76 2.57
N ARG A 65 4.03 12.99 2.41
CA ARG A 65 4.78 14.00 3.16
C ARG A 65 4.35 15.44 2.78
N PRO A 66 4.44 16.40 3.71
CA PRO A 66 4.22 17.81 3.38
C PRO A 66 5.07 18.29 2.21
N GLY A 67 4.46 19.04 1.29
CA GLY A 67 5.11 19.54 0.07
C GLY A 67 5.27 18.52 -1.07
N ALA A 68 4.83 17.27 -0.91
CA ALA A 68 4.87 16.30 -2.00
C ALA A 68 3.93 16.71 -3.15
N THR A 69 4.42 16.56 -4.38
CA THR A 69 3.60 16.76 -5.58
C THR A 69 2.71 15.55 -5.78
N ALA A 70 1.41 15.78 -5.96
CA ALA A 70 0.48 14.71 -6.26
C ALA A 70 0.85 14.05 -7.59
N VAL A 71 0.80 12.72 -7.62
CA VAL A 71 1.06 11.95 -8.86
C VAL A 71 -0.25 11.55 -9.51
N SER A 72 -0.24 11.44 -10.82
CA SER A 72 -1.38 10.90 -11.56
C SER A 72 -1.65 9.44 -11.18
N ALA A 73 -2.88 8.98 -11.40
CA ALA A 73 -3.22 7.57 -11.18
C ALA A 73 -2.36 6.63 -12.03
N GLN A 74 -1.98 7.05 -13.25
CA GLN A 74 -1.14 6.22 -14.10
C GLN A 74 0.30 6.12 -13.58
N GLU A 75 0.89 7.23 -13.15
CA GLU A 75 2.23 7.22 -12.56
C GLU A 75 2.30 6.37 -11.28
N GLU A 76 1.27 6.43 -10.44
CA GLU A 76 1.21 5.57 -9.25
C GLU A 76 1.05 4.09 -9.62
N LEU A 77 0.22 3.76 -10.62
CA LEU A 77 0.09 2.39 -11.13
C LEU A 77 1.43 1.86 -11.65
N ASP A 78 2.13 2.65 -12.47
CA ASP A 78 3.41 2.26 -13.07
C ASP A 78 4.49 1.96 -12.00
N ARG A 79 4.35 2.54 -10.79
CA ARG A 79 5.23 2.29 -9.64
C ARG A 79 4.77 1.10 -8.80
N VAL A 80 3.48 1.03 -8.46
CA VAL A 80 2.94 0.09 -7.47
C VAL A 80 2.67 -1.28 -8.07
N VAL A 81 2.03 -1.34 -9.23
CA VAL A 81 1.52 -2.60 -9.82
C VAL A 81 2.63 -3.63 -10.04
N PRO A 82 3.79 -3.30 -10.65
CA PRO A 82 4.86 -4.28 -10.85
C PRO A 82 5.45 -4.82 -9.55
N VAL A 83 5.51 -3.98 -8.50
CA VAL A 83 6.04 -4.36 -7.19
C VAL A 83 5.06 -5.24 -6.43
N VAL A 84 3.77 -4.89 -6.44
CA VAL A 84 2.71 -5.71 -5.84
C VAL A 84 2.68 -7.10 -6.50
N GLU A 85 2.68 -7.17 -7.83
CA GLU A 85 2.68 -8.43 -8.57
C GLU A 85 3.88 -9.31 -8.17
N ALA A 86 5.08 -8.73 -8.13
CA ALA A 86 6.30 -9.45 -7.77
C ALA A 86 6.25 -9.98 -6.32
N ILE A 87 5.82 -9.17 -5.36
CA ILE A 87 5.73 -9.56 -3.96
C ILE A 87 4.69 -10.65 -3.75
N VAL A 88 3.48 -10.49 -4.30
CA VAL A 88 2.40 -11.48 -4.16
C VAL A 88 2.83 -12.83 -4.71
N ARG A 89 3.51 -12.84 -5.87
CA ARG A 89 3.97 -14.06 -6.52
C ARG A 89 5.10 -14.77 -5.76
N GLU A 90 6.01 -14.02 -5.15
CA GLU A 90 7.29 -14.58 -4.68
C GLU A 90 7.45 -14.68 -3.16
N LEU A 91 6.66 -13.93 -2.39
CA LEU A 91 6.81 -13.84 -0.94
C LEU A 91 5.55 -14.33 -0.20
N PRO A 92 5.72 -15.11 0.88
CA PRO A 92 4.60 -15.60 1.67
C PRO A 92 4.10 -14.53 2.68
N VAL A 93 3.72 -13.35 2.20
CA VAL A 93 3.34 -12.20 3.04
C VAL A 93 2.05 -11.54 2.57
N ILE A 94 1.31 -10.90 3.48
CA ILE A 94 0.17 -10.06 3.10
C ILE A 94 0.69 -8.79 2.46
N VAL A 95 0.10 -8.42 1.32
CA VAL A 95 0.39 -7.14 0.66
C VAL A 95 -0.75 -6.18 0.94
N SER A 96 -0.40 -5.03 1.52
CA SER A 96 -1.23 -3.85 1.63
C SER A 96 -0.83 -2.86 0.53
N VAL A 97 -1.80 -2.14 -0.01
CA VAL A 97 -1.56 -1.00 -0.90
C VAL A 97 -1.92 0.30 -0.20
N ASP A 98 -0.94 1.20 -0.06
CA ASP A 98 -1.13 2.56 0.46
C ASP A 98 -1.50 3.49 -0.69
N THR A 99 -2.80 3.73 -0.85
CA THR A 99 -3.33 4.58 -1.91
C THR A 99 -4.71 5.12 -1.58
N SER A 100 -5.02 6.31 -2.10
CA SER A 100 -6.36 6.89 -2.10
C SER A 100 -7.05 6.86 -3.46
N LYS A 101 -6.42 6.26 -4.48
CA LYS A 101 -6.92 6.28 -5.86
C LYS A 101 -7.64 4.97 -6.19
N ALA A 102 -8.93 5.07 -6.52
CA ALA A 102 -9.79 3.92 -6.81
C ALA A 102 -9.20 2.96 -7.87
N LYS A 103 -8.57 3.50 -8.93
CA LYS A 103 -7.94 2.69 -9.97
C LYS A 103 -6.76 1.86 -9.42
N VAL A 104 -5.93 2.45 -8.56
CA VAL A 104 -4.79 1.75 -7.95
C VAL A 104 -5.29 0.67 -6.98
N MET A 105 -6.32 0.97 -6.19
CA MET A 105 -6.98 -0.03 -5.32
C MET A 105 -7.45 -1.25 -6.11
N SER A 106 -8.19 -1.04 -7.20
CA SER A 106 -8.75 -2.13 -8.00
C SER A 106 -7.68 -2.98 -8.68
N GLU A 107 -6.67 -2.36 -9.28
CA GLU A 107 -5.59 -3.10 -9.97
C GLU A 107 -4.72 -3.88 -8.98
N ALA A 108 -4.37 -3.28 -7.83
CA ALA A 108 -3.59 -3.96 -6.80
C ALA A 108 -4.32 -5.17 -6.21
N VAL A 109 -5.62 -5.05 -5.92
CA VAL A 109 -6.44 -6.17 -5.44
C VAL A 109 -6.56 -7.27 -6.49
N ALA A 110 -6.72 -6.92 -7.77
CA ALA A 110 -6.77 -7.90 -8.86
C ALA A 110 -5.49 -8.74 -8.95
N LEU A 111 -4.35 -8.19 -8.53
CA LEU A 111 -3.06 -8.88 -8.43
C LEU A 111 -2.86 -9.68 -7.14
N GLY A 112 -3.79 -9.60 -6.18
CA GLY A 112 -3.73 -10.33 -4.91
C GLY A 112 -3.28 -9.48 -3.71
N ALA A 113 -3.26 -8.14 -3.81
CA ALA A 113 -3.18 -7.31 -2.61
C ALA A 113 -4.37 -7.63 -1.68
N GLY A 114 -4.06 -7.91 -0.42
CA GLY A 114 -5.01 -8.41 0.57
C GLY A 114 -5.51 -7.35 1.54
N LEU A 115 -5.05 -6.10 1.43
CA LEU A 115 -5.46 -4.99 2.29
C LEU A 115 -5.34 -3.66 1.53
N ILE A 116 -6.28 -2.74 1.75
CA ILE A 116 -6.18 -1.35 1.27
C ILE A 116 -5.92 -0.45 2.48
N ASN A 117 -4.86 0.34 2.43
CA ASN A 117 -4.55 1.37 3.40
C ASN A 117 -4.85 2.73 2.76
N ASP A 118 -5.91 3.42 3.20
CA ASP A 118 -6.30 4.70 2.62
C ASP A 118 -6.27 5.82 3.66
N VAL A 119 -5.25 6.68 3.54
CA VAL A 119 -5.06 7.88 4.35
C VAL A 119 -6.22 8.90 4.23
N ARG A 120 -7.02 8.83 3.16
CA ARG A 120 -8.20 9.69 2.95
C ARG A 120 -9.51 9.03 3.38
N ALA A 121 -9.47 7.81 3.93
CA ALA A 121 -10.64 7.08 4.41
C ALA A 121 -11.78 6.96 3.39
N LEU A 122 -11.44 6.57 2.14
CA LEU A 122 -12.35 6.32 1.03
C LEU A 122 -13.14 7.55 0.54
N ARG A 123 -12.71 8.76 0.93
CA ARG A 123 -13.29 10.03 0.44
C ARG A 123 -12.91 10.33 -1.02
N GLY A 124 -11.95 9.62 -1.60
CA GLY A 124 -11.55 9.77 -2.99
C GLY A 124 -12.66 9.35 -3.97
N PRO A 125 -12.78 9.99 -5.15
CA PRO A 125 -13.76 9.60 -6.17
C PRO A 125 -13.65 8.11 -6.52
N GLY A 126 -14.75 7.37 -6.34
CA GLY A 126 -14.83 5.95 -6.66
C GLY A 126 -14.16 5.00 -5.66
N ALA A 127 -13.47 5.50 -4.61
CA ALA A 127 -12.72 4.66 -3.66
C ALA A 127 -13.64 3.68 -2.91
N LEU A 128 -14.78 4.17 -2.42
CA LEU A 128 -15.78 3.32 -1.76
C LEU A 128 -16.30 2.20 -2.67
N GLN A 129 -16.53 2.50 -3.95
CA GLN A 129 -16.99 1.50 -4.93
C GLN A 129 -15.90 0.47 -5.24
N ALA A 130 -14.64 0.91 -5.35
CA ALA A 130 -13.50 0.02 -5.55
C ALA A 130 -13.36 -0.98 -4.38
N VAL A 131 -13.45 -0.49 -3.14
CA VAL A 131 -13.40 -1.33 -1.93
C VAL A 131 -14.60 -2.28 -1.84
N SER A 132 -15.81 -1.80 -2.10
CA SER A 132 -17.02 -2.62 -2.01
C SER A 132 -16.96 -3.86 -2.92
N ASN A 133 -16.25 -3.77 -4.05
CA ASN A 133 -16.08 -4.87 -4.98
C ASN A 133 -14.88 -5.76 -4.66
N ALA A 134 -13.92 -5.25 -3.90
CA ALA A 134 -12.64 -5.90 -3.64
C ALA A 134 -12.73 -7.05 -2.61
N GLY A 135 -13.64 -6.95 -1.64
CA GLY A 135 -13.78 -7.97 -0.60
C GLY A 135 -12.57 -8.12 0.33
N VAL A 136 -11.68 -7.11 0.36
CA VAL A 136 -10.50 -7.07 1.23
C VAL A 136 -10.72 -6.09 2.40
N PRO A 137 -10.05 -6.32 3.56
CA PRO A 137 -10.01 -5.36 4.65
C PRO A 137 -9.49 -3.99 4.22
N VAL A 138 -9.96 -2.94 4.90
CA VAL A 138 -9.53 -1.56 4.67
C VAL A 138 -9.12 -0.89 5.98
N CYS A 139 -7.97 -0.24 5.97
CA CYS A 139 -7.56 0.69 7.01
C CYS A 139 -8.09 2.09 6.69
N LEU A 140 -8.91 2.65 7.58
CA LEU A 140 -9.44 4.01 7.46
C LEU A 140 -8.67 4.93 8.40
N MET A 141 -7.88 5.84 7.85
CA MET A 141 -7.12 6.78 8.66
C MET A 141 -7.96 8.01 9.01
N HIS A 142 -7.94 8.42 10.28
CA HIS A 142 -8.39 9.75 10.64
C HIS A 142 -7.32 10.77 10.23
N MET A 143 -7.75 11.87 9.63
CA MET A 143 -6.89 12.97 9.20
C MET A 143 -7.60 14.29 9.47
N ALA A 144 -6.90 15.24 10.10
CA ALA A 144 -7.39 16.60 10.25
C ALA A 144 -7.38 17.31 8.89
N GLY A 145 -8.52 17.88 8.50
CA GLY A 145 -8.68 18.52 7.19
C GLY A 145 -8.92 17.56 6.02
N ASP A 146 -8.71 18.07 4.80
CA ASP A 146 -9.07 17.37 3.55
C ASP A 146 -7.85 16.96 2.69
N ASP A 147 -6.63 17.32 3.10
CA ASP A 147 -5.41 16.99 2.37
C ASP A 147 -4.29 16.48 3.31
N PRO A 148 -3.79 15.24 3.10
CA PRO A 148 -2.73 14.65 3.94
C PRO A 148 -1.43 15.45 3.91
N ARG A 149 -1.20 16.24 2.87
CA ARG A 149 0.02 17.05 2.75
C ARG A 149 0.09 18.17 3.79
N PHE A 150 -1.05 18.61 4.34
CA PHE A 150 -1.11 19.66 5.36
C PHE A 150 -1.39 19.09 6.76
N MET A 151 -1.51 17.76 6.91
CA MET A 151 -1.92 17.17 8.18
C MET A 151 -0.86 17.25 9.29
N GLN A 152 0.40 17.55 8.93
CA GLN A 152 1.54 17.68 9.86
C GLN A 152 2.04 19.13 9.95
N GLU A 153 1.29 20.09 9.43
CA GLU A 153 1.59 21.51 9.63
C GLU A 153 0.92 21.93 10.96
N ASP A 154 1.73 22.47 11.88
CA ASP A 154 1.31 22.96 13.21
C ASP A 154 0.40 24.20 13.13
#